data_AF-A0A8B9QSI0-F1
#
_entry.id   AF-A0A8B9QSI0-F1
#
_cell.length_a   1.000
_cell.length_b   1.000
_cell.length_c   1.000
_cell.angle_alpha   90.00
_cell.angle_beta   90.00
_cell.angle_gamma   90.00
#
_symmetry.space_group_name_H-M   'P 1'
#
loop_
_entity.id
_entity.type
_entity.pdbx_description
1 polymer ?
#
loop_
_entity_poly.entity_id
_entity_poly.type
_entity_poly.pdbx_seq_one_letter_code
_entity_poly.pdbx_strand_id
1 'polypeptide(L)'
;MAGGAELGFAAETGPEDAWRLRSPYFPCKMGGRPAWLGEDGLPGLGDLRCARCQQPRAFLLQLYAPLNDRRDAFHRSLFVFACRGAACYRLPGPGGPLCVFRSQLPRRNRFYPEEPPPEDPPPGPLAPPERLHNGARLCRVCGCLGPRACGRCHRASYCGTEHQALDWRRGHRRTCGQAGDAAPSEDKFLFPEYEIVIESEEPEFPCVYGRDSLGPSPPGSC
;
A
#
# COMPACT_ATOMS: atom_id res chain seq x y z
N MET A 1 15.71 -20.67 -7.71
CA MET A 1 15.93 -19.36 -8.35
C MET A 1 17.09 -18.70 -7.63
N ALA A 2 18.14 -18.32 -8.36
CA ALA A 2 19.27 -17.62 -7.77
C ALA A 2 18.76 -16.30 -7.15
N GLY A 3 19.15 -16.05 -5.90
CA GLY A 3 18.72 -14.88 -5.13
C GLY A 3 19.44 -13.61 -5.58
N GLY A 4 19.03 -13.05 -6.72
CA GLY A 4 19.34 -11.67 -7.08
C GLY A 4 18.47 -10.71 -6.27
N ALA A 5 19.02 -9.56 -5.88
CA ALA A 5 18.23 -8.45 -5.35
C ALA A 5 17.73 -7.61 -6.53
N GLU A 6 16.42 -7.44 -6.65
CA GLU A 6 15.83 -6.54 -7.63
C GLU A 6 15.89 -5.10 -7.11
N LEU A 7 16.27 -4.17 -8.00
CA LEU A 7 16.32 -2.75 -7.69
C LEU A 7 15.03 -2.07 -8.15
N GLY A 8 14.65 -1.03 -7.43
CA GLY A 8 13.49 -0.21 -7.77
C GLY A 8 13.64 1.21 -7.27
N PHE A 9 12.83 2.12 -7.81
CA PHE A 9 12.81 3.52 -7.45
C PHE A 9 11.40 4.01 -7.12
N ALA A 10 11.32 5.09 -6.35
CA ALA A 10 10.07 5.75 -6.05
C ALA A 10 9.77 6.79 -7.14
N ALA A 11 8.66 6.61 -7.86
CA ALA A 11 8.20 7.48 -8.94
C ALA A 11 6.99 8.30 -8.49
N GLU A 12 6.93 9.56 -8.90
CA GLU A 12 5.72 10.37 -8.76
C GLU A 12 4.63 9.80 -9.65
N THR A 13 3.40 9.73 -9.12
CA THR A 13 2.24 9.23 -9.87
C THR A 13 1.35 10.40 -10.22
N GLY A 14 1.13 10.62 -11.52
CA GLY A 14 0.19 11.63 -12.02
C GLY A 14 -1.25 11.32 -11.58
N PRO A 15 -2.16 12.32 -11.56
CA PRO A 15 -3.58 12.10 -11.25
C PRO A 15 -4.24 11.01 -12.10
N GLU A 16 -3.82 10.89 -13.35
CA GLU A 16 -4.25 9.89 -14.34
C GLU A 16 -3.85 8.46 -14.00
N ASP A 17 -2.81 8.26 -13.19
CA ASP A 17 -2.27 6.96 -12.80
C ASP A 17 -2.49 6.62 -11.32
N ALA A 18 -3.05 7.55 -10.53
CA ALA A 18 -3.34 7.36 -9.11
C ALA A 18 -4.25 6.15 -8.81
N TRP A 19 -4.95 5.63 -9.82
CA TRP A 19 -5.73 4.40 -9.75
C TRP A 19 -4.88 3.15 -9.49
N ARG A 20 -3.65 3.11 -10.02
CA ARG A 20 -2.70 2.01 -9.82
C ARG A 20 -2.36 1.82 -8.34
N LEU A 21 -2.45 2.89 -7.55
CA LEU A 21 -2.14 2.91 -6.12
C LEU A 21 -3.31 2.47 -5.21
N ARG A 22 -4.35 1.85 -5.77
CA ARG A 22 -5.55 1.36 -5.06
C ARG A 22 -5.51 -0.15 -4.84
N SER A 23 -6.24 -0.64 -3.83
CA SER A 23 -6.21 -2.04 -3.39
C SER A 23 -6.41 -3.10 -4.50
N PRO A 24 -7.34 -2.92 -5.48
CA PRO A 24 -7.55 -3.91 -6.55
C PRO A 24 -6.33 -4.15 -7.44
N TYR A 25 -5.38 -3.22 -7.45
CA TYR A 25 -4.19 -3.26 -8.30
C TYR A 25 -2.92 -3.66 -7.55
N PHE A 26 -3.05 -4.07 -6.29
CA PHE A 26 -1.97 -4.65 -5.48
C PHE A 26 -0.65 -3.86 -5.49
N PRO A 27 -0.67 -2.56 -5.14
CA PRO A 27 0.48 -1.68 -5.38
C PRO A 27 1.67 -1.96 -4.47
N CYS A 28 2.86 -1.70 -5.01
CA CYS A 28 4.04 -1.31 -4.24
C CYS A 28 4.08 0.23 -4.21
N LYS A 29 4.01 0.85 -3.01
CA LYS A 29 3.90 2.31 -2.89
C LYS A 29 4.46 2.85 -1.58
N MET A 30 4.91 4.09 -1.63
CA MET A 30 5.30 4.88 -0.46
C MET A 30 4.23 5.93 -0.16
N GLY A 31 3.96 6.16 1.13
CA GLY A 31 3.10 7.25 1.60
C GLY A 31 1.65 7.22 1.13
N GLY A 32 0.97 8.35 1.31
CA GLY A 32 -0.48 8.45 1.15
C GLY A 32 -1.24 7.58 2.15
N ARG A 33 -2.33 6.95 1.69
CA ARG A 33 -3.13 6.02 2.51
C ARG A 33 -2.83 4.57 2.15
N PRO A 34 -2.91 3.65 3.13
CA PRO A 34 -2.74 2.23 2.85
C PRO A 34 -3.80 1.74 1.87
N ALA A 35 -3.37 0.99 0.85
CA ALA A 35 -4.26 0.25 -0.02
C ALA A 35 -4.44 -1.16 0.59
N TRP A 36 -5.37 -1.27 1.55
CA TRP A 36 -5.58 -2.51 2.32
C TRP A 36 -5.84 -3.70 1.40
N LEU A 37 -5.05 -4.76 1.57
CA LEU A 37 -5.18 -5.99 0.77
C LEU A 37 -6.44 -6.75 1.19
N GLY A 38 -6.53 -7.21 2.44
CA GLY A 38 -7.75 -7.76 3.01
C GLY A 38 -8.45 -6.75 3.91
N GLU A 39 -9.76 -6.87 4.06
CA GLU A 39 -10.54 -6.03 4.98
C GLU A 39 -10.73 -6.66 6.36
N ASP A 40 -10.24 -7.89 6.53
CA ASP A 40 -10.25 -8.63 7.80
C ASP A 40 -8.95 -8.46 8.56
N GLY A 41 -9.06 -8.46 9.89
CA GLY A 41 -7.87 -8.44 10.75
C GLY A 41 -7.02 -7.19 10.58
N LEU A 42 -7.61 -6.08 10.14
CA LEU A 42 -6.92 -4.80 10.04
C LEU A 42 -6.33 -4.38 11.40
N PRO A 43 -5.15 -3.73 11.41
CA PRO A 43 -4.51 -3.30 12.65
C PRO A 43 -5.46 -2.48 13.53
N GLY A 44 -5.50 -2.83 14.81
CA GLY A 44 -6.25 -2.08 15.80
C GLY A 44 -5.66 -0.70 16.03
N LEU A 45 -6.46 0.19 16.63
CA LEU A 45 -6.02 1.54 16.96
C LEU A 45 -4.79 1.56 17.88
N GLY A 46 -4.71 0.61 18.81
CA GLY A 46 -3.56 0.47 19.73
C GLY A 46 -2.29 0.04 19.01
N ASP A 47 -2.39 -0.89 18.06
CA ASP A 47 -1.25 -1.44 17.32
C ASP A 47 -0.55 -0.37 16.46
N LEU A 48 -1.33 0.62 16.00
CA LEU A 48 -0.86 1.75 15.21
C LEU A 48 -0.32 2.92 16.04
N ARG A 49 -0.31 2.84 17.38
CA ARG A 49 0.31 3.87 18.23
C ARG A 49 1.80 3.64 18.35
N CYS A 50 2.55 4.74 18.25
CA CYS A 50 3.99 4.72 18.53
C CYS A 50 4.21 4.31 19.99
N ALA A 51 4.98 3.24 20.23
CA ALA A 51 5.23 2.78 21.60
C ALA A 51 5.97 3.81 22.47
N ARG A 52 6.64 4.80 21.85
CA ARG A 52 7.42 5.84 22.54
C ARG A 52 6.58 7.06 22.92
N CYS A 53 5.93 7.70 21.96
CA CYS A 53 5.17 8.94 22.20
C CYS A 53 3.65 8.73 22.24
N GLN A 54 3.18 7.50 22.03
CA GLN A 54 1.77 7.11 21.98
C GLN A 54 0.94 7.81 20.89
N GLN A 55 1.55 8.63 20.03
CA GLN A 55 0.88 9.25 18.89
C GLN A 55 0.58 8.24 17.78
N PRO A 56 -0.47 8.44 16.97
CA PRO A 56 -0.73 7.63 15.78
C PRO A 56 0.47 7.65 14.82
N ARG A 57 0.88 6.48 14.34
CA ARG A 57 1.86 6.36 13.26
C ARG A 57 1.19 6.65 11.91
N ALA A 58 1.95 7.23 10.99
CA ALA A 58 1.53 7.45 9.61
C ALA A 58 1.94 6.25 8.74
N PHE A 59 1.14 5.93 7.73
CA PHE A 59 1.47 4.93 6.75
C PHE A 59 2.69 5.37 5.93
N LEU A 60 3.74 4.55 5.90
CA LEU A 60 5.00 4.88 5.24
C LEU A 60 5.17 4.13 3.93
N LEU A 61 4.90 2.83 3.90
CA LEU A 61 5.28 1.96 2.79
C LEU A 61 4.37 0.73 2.72
N GLN A 62 4.01 0.33 1.50
CA GLN A 62 3.35 -0.93 1.20
C GLN A 62 4.12 -1.65 0.10
N LEU A 63 4.35 -2.94 0.29
CA LEU A 63 4.99 -3.81 -0.70
C LEU A 63 4.10 -5.02 -0.95
N TYR A 64 3.73 -5.24 -2.20
CA TYR A 64 3.14 -6.49 -2.65
C TYR A 64 4.26 -7.50 -2.93
N ALA A 65 4.26 -8.61 -2.18
CA ALA A 65 5.34 -9.59 -2.14
C ALA A 65 4.74 -10.99 -2.01
N PRO A 66 4.10 -11.50 -3.09
CA PRO A 66 3.45 -12.81 -3.13
C PRO A 66 4.45 -13.94 -2.92
N LEU A 67 3.96 -15.08 -2.41
CA LEU A 67 4.77 -16.29 -2.19
C LEU A 67 4.18 -17.44 -2.99
N ASN A 68 4.80 -17.76 -4.12
CA ASN A 68 4.29 -18.74 -5.09
C ASN A 68 4.14 -20.16 -4.51
N ASP A 69 4.93 -20.51 -3.49
CA ASP A 69 4.94 -21.80 -2.80
C ASP A 69 3.92 -21.88 -1.64
N ARG A 70 3.25 -20.78 -1.30
CA ARG A 70 2.35 -20.66 -0.16
C ARG A 70 0.92 -20.33 -0.59
N ARG A 71 0.03 -21.33 -0.54
CA ARG A 71 -1.38 -21.17 -0.94
C ARG A 71 -2.13 -20.09 -0.16
N ASP A 72 -1.77 -19.86 1.10
CA ASP A 72 -2.34 -18.85 1.99
C ASP A 72 -1.76 -17.43 1.79
N ALA A 73 -0.78 -17.28 0.89
CA ALA A 73 -0.05 -16.04 0.64
C ALA A 73 0.14 -15.78 -0.87
N PHE A 74 -0.83 -16.23 -1.67
CA PHE A 74 -0.88 -15.93 -3.10
C PHE A 74 -0.91 -14.41 -3.34
N HIS A 75 -1.77 -13.70 -2.59
CA HIS A 75 -1.61 -12.27 -2.39
C HIS A 75 -0.98 -12.05 -1.02
N ARG A 76 0.11 -11.30 -0.95
CA ARG A 76 0.74 -10.94 0.32
C ARG A 76 1.25 -9.52 0.25
N SER A 77 0.85 -8.70 1.22
CA SER A 77 1.30 -7.33 1.35
C SER A 77 1.90 -7.08 2.72
N LEU A 78 2.99 -6.33 2.75
CA LEU A 78 3.61 -5.79 3.95
C LEU A 78 3.26 -4.30 4.05
N PHE A 79 2.80 -3.87 5.22
CA PHE A 79 2.47 -2.47 5.50
C PHE A 79 3.38 -1.97 6.61
N VAL A 80 4.13 -0.90 6.33
CA VAL A 80 5.03 -0.26 7.29
C VAL A 80 4.43 1.07 7.72
N PHE A 81 4.40 1.28 9.03
CA PHE A 81 3.94 2.52 9.64
C PHE A 81 5.07 3.16 10.45
N ALA A 82 5.11 4.47 10.44
CA ALA A 82 6.20 5.25 11.02
C ALA A 82 5.69 6.41 11.88
N CYS A 83 6.32 6.61 13.04
CA CYS A 83 6.08 7.77 13.87
C CYS A 83 6.55 9.05 13.14
N ARG A 84 5.79 10.15 13.27
CA ARG A 84 6.17 11.46 12.72
C ARG A 84 7.06 12.29 13.66
N GLY A 85 7.22 11.87 14.92
CA GLY A 85 8.04 12.56 15.91
C GLY A 85 9.53 12.23 15.79
N ALA A 86 10.36 13.18 15.36
CA ALA A 86 11.80 12.99 15.16
C ALA A 86 12.55 12.46 16.41
N ALA A 87 12.14 12.88 17.61
CA ALA A 87 12.73 12.39 18.87
C ALA A 87 12.56 10.87 19.04
N CYS A 88 11.51 10.28 18.46
CA CYS A 88 11.25 8.84 18.51
C CYS A 88 12.24 8.02 17.69
N TYR A 89 13.15 8.60 16.91
CA TYR A 89 14.19 7.87 16.16
C TYR A 89 15.56 7.91 16.83
N ARG A 90 15.76 8.80 17.80
CA ARG A 90 17.06 9.00 18.46
C ARG A 90 17.33 8.02 19.60
N LEU A 91 16.27 7.46 20.19
CA LEU A 91 16.40 6.57 21.34
C LEU A 91 16.67 5.11 20.88
N PRO A 92 17.61 4.39 21.47
CA PRO A 92 17.71 2.93 21.29
C PRO A 92 16.62 2.21 22.13
N GLY A 93 16.43 0.90 21.89
CA GLY A 93 15.53 0.05 22.68
C GLY A 93 14.28 -0.48 21.96
N PRO A 94 13.60 -1.49 22.55
CA PRO A 94 12.47 -2.19 21.95
C PRO A 94 11.26 -1.26 21.72
N GLY A 95 10.35 -1.65 20.81
CA GLY A 95 9.17 -0.85 20.50
C GLY A 95 9.52 0.44 19.72
N GLY A 96 10.31 0.29 18.65
CA GLY A 96 10.77 1.41 17.83
C GLY A 96 9.65 2.29 17.23
N PRO A 97 10.04 3.39 16.56
CA PRO A 97 9.09 4.31 15.92
C PRO A 97 8.33 3.67 14.75
N LEU A 98 8.81 2.53 14.25
CA LEU A 98 8.22 1.76 13.16
C LEU A 98 7.39 0.59 13.68
N CYS A 99 6.37 0.19 12.93
CA CYS A 99 5.78 -1.14 13.03
C CYS A 99 5.44 -1.67 11.64
N VAL A 100 5.33 -3.00 11.53
CA VAL A 100 5.06 -3.70 10.27
C VAL A 100 3.91 -4.67 10.48
N PHE A 101 2.96 -4.66 9.54
CA PHE A 101 1.86 -5.61 9.48
C PHE A 101 1.93 -6.42 8.20
N ARG A 102 1.48 -7.66 8.29
CA ARG A 102 1.36 -8.57 7.16
C ARG A 102 -0.11 -8.85 6.91
N SER A 103 -0.54 -8.70 5.67
CA SER A 103 -1.82 -9.22 5.17
C SER A 103 -1.54 -10.26 4.11
N GLN A 104 -2.31 -11.33 4.12
CA GLN A 104 -2.17 -12.41 3.14
C GLN A 104 -3.52 -13.01 2.83
N LEU A 105 -3.75 -13.33 1.56
CA LEU A 105 -4.97 -13.93 1.06
C LEU A 105 -4.62 -15.08 0.10
N PRO A 106 -5.41 -16.17 0.11
CA PRO A 106 -5.35 -17.17 -0.94
C PRO A 106 -5.82 -16.58 -2.28
N ARG A 107 -5.49 -17.26 -3.39
CA ARG A 107 -5.91 -16.88 -4.74
C ARG A 107 -7.43 -16.70 -4.81
N ARG A 108 -8.17 -17.74 -4.47
CA ARG A 108 -9.63 -17.69 -4.34
C ARG A 108 -10.00 -17.10 -2.98
N ASN A 109 -10.46 -15.86 -2.98
CA ASN A 109 -10.86 -15.13 -1.78
C ASN A 109 -12.14 -14.32 -2.03
N ARG A 110 -12.65 -13.64 -1.01
CA ARG A 110 -13.91 -12.89 -1.07
C ARG A 110 -13.77 -11.42 -1.49
N PHE A 111 -12.55 -10.94 -1.67
CA PHE A 111 -12.24 -9.54 -1.89
C PHE A 111 -11.90 -9.24 -3.36
N TYR A 112 -11.26 -10.19 -4.04
CA TYR A 112 -10.80 -10.04 -5.41
C TYR A 112 -11.23 -11.21 -6.30
N PRO A 113 -11.48 -10.96 -7.60
CA PRO A 113 -11.60 -12.02 -8.60
C PRO A 113 -10.28 -12.79 -8.74
N GLU A 114 -10.34 -13.99 -9.32
CA GLU A 114 -9.13 -14.78 -9.60
C GLU A 114 -8.39 -14.28 -10.85
N GLU A 115 -9.11 -13.62 -11.74
CA GLU A 115 -8.58 -12.93 -12.91
C GLU A 115 -7.93 -11.59 -12.51
N PRO A 116 -6.79 -11.23 -13.11
CA PRO A 116 -6.16 -9.94 -12.84
C PRO A 116 -7.06 -8.78 -13.27
N PRO A 117 -6.96 -7.61 -12.60
CA PRO A 117 -7.67 -6.41 -13.04
C PRO A 117 -7.14 -5.93 -14.41
N PRO A 118 -7.93 -5.16 -15.18
CA PRO A 118 -7.46 -4.53 -16.41
C PRO A 118 -6.27 -3.59 -16.17
N GLU A 119 -5.40 -3.46 -17.16
CA GLU A 119 -4.28 -2.51 -17.16
C GLU A 119 -4.70 -1.08 -17.56
N ASP A 120 -5.94 -0.90 -18.01
CA ASP A 120 -6.50 0.39 -18.34
C ASP A 120 -7.13 1.09 -17.12
N PRO A 121 -7.15 2.44 -17.09
CA PRO A 121 -7.81 3.19 -16.03
C PRO A 121 -9.29 2.80 -15.87
N PRO A 122 -9.78 2.61 -14.62
CA PRO A 122 -11.19 2.28 -14.40
C PRO A 122 -12.10 3.46 -14.75
N PRO A 123 -13.37 3.19 -15.14
CA PRO A 123 -14.30 4.25 -15.50
C PRO A 123 -14.72 5.08 -14.27
N GLY A 124 -14.58 6.40 -14.37
CA GLY A 124 -15.09 7.37 -13.40
C GLY A 124 -14.06 7.87 -12.37
N PRO A 125 -14.43 8.86 -11.55
CA PRO A 125 -13.52 9.47 -10.58
C PRO A 125 -13.24 8.54 -9.39
N LEU A 126 -11.96 8.32 -9.09
CA LEU A 126 -11.52 7.47 -7.98
C LEU A 126 -11.34 8.26 -6.70
N ALA A 127 -12.44 8.57 -6.05
CA ALA A 127 -12.40 9.08 -4.68
C ALA A 127 -11.82 8.00 -3.74
N PRO A 128 -10.95 8.36 -2.78
CA PRO A 128 -10.52 7.44 -1.74
C PRO A 128 -11.74 6.89 -0.97
N PRO A 129 -11.79 5.59 -0.66
CA PRO A 129 -12.92 5.02 0.05
C PRO A 129 -13.04 5.60 1.46
N GLU A 130 -14.26 5.97 1.87
CA GLU A 130 -14.58 6.34 3.25
C GLU A 130 -14.95 5.11 4.10
N ARG A 131 -15.32 4.01 3.43
CA ARG A 131 -15.72 2.75 4.02
C ARG A 131 -15.16 1.59 3.21
N LEU A 132 -14.89 0.49 3.89
CA LEU A 132 -14.58 -0.80 3.31
C LEU A 132 -15.86 -1.53 2.90
N HIS A 133 -15.74 -2.58 2.09
CA HIS A 133 -16.88 -3.39 1.64
C HIS A 133 -17.59 -4.07 2.81
N ASN A 134 -16.87 -4.44 3.86
CA ASN A 134 -17.45 -4.94 5.12
C ASN A 134 -18.16 -3.86 5.98
N GLY A 135 -18.22 -2.61 5.51
CA GLY A 135 -18.90 -1.49 6.17
C GLY A 135 -18.05 -0.74 7.20
N ALA A 136 -16.83 -1.22 7.52
CA ALA A 136 -15.93 -0.56 8.44
C ALA A 136 -15.56 0.84 7.92
N ARG A 137 -15.62 1.82 8.83
CA ARG A 137 -15.33 3.23 8.50
C ARG A 137 -13.84 3.48 8.55
N LEU A 138 -13.34 4.24 7.59
CA LEU A 138 -11.94 4.65 7.54
C LEU A 138 -11.75 6.05 8.11
N CYS A 139 -10.60 6.25 8.73
CA CYS A 139 -10.18 7.55 9.22
C CYS A 139 -9.97 8.50 8.03
N ARG A 140 -10.68 9.63 8.05
CA ARG A 140 -10.61 10.69 7.06
C ARG A 140 -9.22 11.34 6.94
N VAL A 141 -8.31 11.11 7.89
CA VAL A 141 -6.92 11.59 7.81
C VAL A 141 -6.05 10.46 7.25
N CYS A 142 -5.90 9.36 8.00
CA CYS A 142 -4.87 8.36 7.72
C CYS A 142 -5.31 7.13 6.91
N GLY A 143 -6.60 6.93 6.63
CA GLY A 143 -7.10 5.74 5.93
C GLY A 143 -7.06 4.43 6.73
N CYS A 144 -6.66 4.46 8.00
CA CYS A 144 -6.79 3.32 8.92
C CYS A 144 -8.21 3.21 9.47
N LEU A 145 -8.53 2.20 10.28
CA LEU A 145 -9.84 2.09 10.93
C LEU A 145 -10.21 3.35 11.72
N GLY A 146 -11.42 3.85 11.49
CA GLY A 146 -11.96 5.07 12.08
C GLY A 146 -13.30 4.84 12.77
N PRO A 147 -13.34 4.17 13.93
CA PRO A 147 -14.61 3.82 14.57
C PRO A 147 -15.36 5.04 15.13
N ARG A 148 -14.69 6.20 15.29
CA ARG A 148 -15.28 7.39 15.90
C ARG A 148 -15.81 8.34 14.84
N ALA A 149 -17.11 8.58 14.82
CA ALA A 149 -17.73 9.58 13.97
C ALA A 149 -17.53 10.99 14.53
N CYS A 150 -17.50 12.01 13.67
CA CYS A 150 -17.67 13.39 14.09
C CYS A 150 -19.02 13.54 14.80
N GLY A 151 -19.02 14.03 16.05
CA GLY A 151 -20.23 14.19 16.85
C GLY A 151 -21.23 15.24 16.32
N ARG A 152 -20.82 16.06 15.34
CA ARG A 152 -21.70 17.08 14.74
C ARG A 152 -22.32 16.61 13.42
N CYS A 153 -21.52 16.19 12.45
CA CYS A 153 -22.04 15.79 11.14
C CYS A 153 -22.31 14.29 11.01
N HIS A 154 -21.73 13.45 11.87
CA HIS A 154 -21.73 11.99 11.78
C HIS A 154 -21.21 11.38 10.47
N ARG A 155 -20.69 12.19 9.53
CA ARG A 155 -20.16 11.75 8.22
C ARG A 155 -18.67 11.43 8.27
N ALA A 156 -17.85 12.37 8.75
CA ALA A 156 -16.42 12.15 8.91
C ALA A 156 -16.12 11.16 10.05
N SER A 157 -15.10 10.34 9.87
CA SER A 157 -14.70 9.28 10.81
C SER A 157 -13.21 9.34 11.13
N TYR A 158 -12.83 8.98 12.34
CA TYR A 158 -11.47 9.14 12.85
C TYR A 158 -11.01 7.96 13.68
N CYS A 159 -9.70 7.66 13.59
CA CYS A 159 -9.06 6.63 14.40
C CYS A 159 -8.86 7.08 15.87
N GLY A 160 -8.95 8.38 16.14
CA GLY A 160 -8.73 8.95 17.47
C GLY A 160 -9.05 10.44 17.51
N THR A 161 -9.00 11.02 18.71
CA THR A 161 -9.23 12.46 18.93
C THR A 161 -8.14 13.31 18.30
N GLU A 162 -6.92 12.76 18.17
CA GLU A 162 -5.77 13.44 17.57
C GLU A 162 -6.03 13.78 16.10
N HIS A 163 -6.48 12.80 15.31
CA HIS A 163 -6.82 13.00 13.90
C HIS A 163 -8.11 13.81 13.71
N GLN A 164 -9.10 13.66 14.60
CA GLN A 164 -10.28 14.53 14.57
C GLN A 164 -9.90 16.00 14.79
N ALA A 165 -9.08 16.29 15.81
CA ALA A 165 -8.64 17.65 16.11
C ALA A 165 -7.75 18.22 14.99
N LEU A 166 -6.93 17.37 14.36
CA LEU A 166 -6.10 17.75 13.21
C LEU A 166 -6.96 18.18 12.01
N ASP A 167 -7.91 17.35 11.60
CA ASP A 167 -8.82 17.62 10.48
C ASP A 167 -9.71 18.83 10.77
N TRP A 168 -10.21 18.95 12.00
CA TRP A 168 -11.00 20.10 12.46
C TRP A 168 -10.27 21.43 12.25
N ARG A 169 -8.98 21.51 12.62
CA ARG A 169 -8.16 22.72 12.44
C ARG A 169 -7.89 23.03 10.96
N ARG A 170 -7.77 22.00 10.12
CA ARG A 170 -7.38 22.15 8.70
C ARG A 170 -8.51 22.55 7.78
N GLY A 171 -9.74 22.22 8.12
CA GLY A 171 -10.85 22.67 7.30
C GLY A 171 -12.20 22.12 7.68
N HIS A 172 -12.25 20.93 8.30
CA HIS A 172 -13.51 20.27 8.58
C HIS A 172 -14.46 21.16 9.39
N ARG A 173 -13.96 22.00 10.32
CA ARG A 173 -14.82 22.95 11.07
C ARG A 173 -15.68 23.88 10.19
N ARG A 174 -15.21 24.21 8.98
CA ARG A 174 -15.88 25.10 8.03
C ARG A 174 -16.88 24.35 7.14
N THR A 175 -16.58 23.10 6.81
CA THR A 175 -17.41 22.25 5.93
C THR A 175 -18.30 21.29 6.70
N CYS A 176 -18.13 21.16 8.01
CA CYS A 176 -18.84 20.21 8.85
C CYS A 176 -20.35 20.40 8.76
N GLY A 177 -21.04 19.39 8.23
CA GLY A 177 -22.49 19.40 8.04
C GLY A 177 -22.95 19.88 6.66
N GLN A 178 -22.03 20.32 5.78
CA GLN A 178 -22.34 20.63 4.39
C GLN A 178 -22.42 19.34 3.54
N ALA A 179 -23.20 19.39 2.46
CA ALA A 179 -23.24 18.30 1.48
C ALA A 179 -21.94 18.32 0.65
N GLY A 180 -21.15 17.25 0.74
CA GLY A 180 -19.84 17.16 0.08
C GLY A 180 -18.71 17.76 0.92
N ASP A 181 -18.37 17.09 2.03
CA ASP A 181 -17.17 17.41 2.82
C ASP A 181 -15.92 17.28 1.91
N ALA A 182 -15.43 18.40 1.38
CA ALA A 182 -14.30 18.45 0.45
C ALA A 182 -13.06 17.76 1.04
N ALA A 183 -12.39 16.92 0.25
CA ALA A 183 -11.21 16.16 0.66
C ALA A 183 -10.19 17.06 1.40
N PRO A 184 -9.50 16.55 2.44
CA PRO A 184 -8.53 17.35 3.18
C PRO A 184 -7.43 17.88 2.23
N SER A 185 -7.25 19.20 2.20
CA SER A 185 -6.17 19.86 1.45
C SER A 185 -4.82 19.59 2.14
N GLU A 186 -3.80 19.17 1.38
CA GLU A 186 -2.39 19.00 1.77
C GLU A 186 -2.16 18.42 3.18
N ASP A 187 -2.20 17.09 3.27
CA ASP A 187 -2.19 16.37 4.53
C ASP A 187 -0.76 16.20 5.10
N LYS A 188 -0.20 17.20 5.78
CA LYS A 188 1.18 17.14 6.40
C LYS A 188 1.43 15.95 7.34
N PHE A 189 0.37 15.21 7.70
CA PHE A 189 0.50 13.99 8.48
C PHE A 189 0.91 12.79 7.61
N LEU A 190 0.30 12.65 6.44
CA LEU A 190 0.64 11.61 5.47
C LEU A 190 2.03 11.89 4.87
N PHE A 191 2.76 10.83 4.56
CA PHE A 191 3.94 10.96 3.70
C PHE A 191 3.47 11.19 2.26
N PRO A 192 4.24 11.90 1.41
CA PRO A 192 3.88 12.06 0.02
C PRO A 192 3.79 10.69 -0.66
N GLU A 193 2.85 10.58 -1.60
CA GLU A 193 2.48 9.32 -2.22
C GLU A 193 3.31 9.08 -3.51
N TYR A 194 3.98 7.93 -3.59
CA TYR A 194 4.80 7.52 -4.74
C TYR A 194 4.53 6.07 -5.09
N GLU A 195 4.58 5.73 -6.37
CA GLU A 195 4.67 4.35 -6.84
C GLU A 195 6.09 3.82 -6.63
N ILE A 196 6.24 2.55 -6.27
CA ILE A 196 7.53 1.89 -6.25
C ILE A 196 7.59 0.98 -7.48
N VAL A 197 8.39 1.40 -8.45
CA VAL A 197 8.62 0.68 -9.69
C VAL A 197 9.84 -0.21 -9.47
N ILE A 198 9.66 -1.52 -9.64
CA ILE A 198 10.73 -2.51 -9.58
C ILE A 198 10.97 -2.96 -11.01
N GLU A 199 12.17 -2.70 -11.54
CA GLU A 199 12.54 -3.11 -12.89
C GLU A 199 13.23 -4.47 -12.82
N SER A 200 12.77 -5.41 -13.63
CA SER A 200 13.48 -6.67 -13.82
C SER A 200 14.72 -6.40 -14.67
N GLU A 201 15.89 -6.78 -14.18
CA GLU A 201 17.15 -6.66 -14.91
C GLU A 201 17.06 -7.52 -16.19
N GLU A 202 16.98 -6.89 -17.36
CA GLU A 202 17.09 -7.63 -18.62
C GLU A 202 18.55 -8.09 -18.77
N PRO A 203 18.80 -9.38 -19.02
CA PRO A 203 20.17 -9.87 -19.16
C PRO A 203 20.84 -9.17 -20.37
N GLU A 204 21.96 -8.50 -20.12
CA GLU A 204 22.71 -7.69 -21.12
C GLU A 204 23.16 -8.49 -22.36
N PHE A 205 23.06 -9.83 -22.34
CA PHE A 205 23.37 -10.68 -23.48
C PHE A 205 22.36 -11.83 -23.60
N PRO A 206 21.59 -11.95 -24.71
CA PRO A 206 20.86 -13.17 -24.98
C PRO A 206 21.87 -14.32 -25.14
N CYS A 207 21.64 -15.44 -24.45
CA CYS A 207 22.43 -16.64 -24.64
C CYS A 207 22.38 -17.03 -26.12
N VAL A 208 23.46 -16.76 -26.86
CA VAL A 208 23.69 -17.32 -28.19
C VAL A 208 23.82 -18.83 -28.02
N TYR A 209 22.71 -19.55 -28.12
CA TYR A 209 22.74 -20.99 -28.30
C TYR A 209 23.52 -21.27 -29.58
N GLY A 210 24.66 -21.92 -29.41
CA GLY A 210 25.51 -22.38 -30.50
C GLY A 210 24.68 -23.13 -31.52
N ARG A 211 24.70 -22.66 -32.76
CA ARG A 211 24.48 -23.53 -33.91
C ARG A 211 25.63 -24.54 -33.90
N ASP A 212 25.44 -25.67 -33.24
CA ASP A 212 26.37 -26.79 -33.33
C ASP A 212 26.47 -27.24 -34.79
N SER A 213 27.65 -26.94 -35.33
CA SER A 213 28.43 -27.68 -36.29
C SER A 213 27.83 -29.02 -36.73
N LEU A 214 27.25 -29.04 -37.94
CA LEU A 214 27.17 -30.25 -38.77
C LEU A 214 28.60 -30.70 -39.09
N GLY A 215 29.13 -31.67 -38.34
CA GLY A 215 30.36 -32.38 -38.69
C GLY A 215 30.11 -33.42 -39.79
N PRO A 216 30.99 -33.57 -40.80
CA PRO A 216 30.82 -34.55 -41.87
C PRO A 216 31.16 -35.97 -41.39
N SER A 217 30.42 -36.96 -41.90
CA SER A 217 30.59 -38.40 -41.61
C SER A 217 31.88 -38.98 -42.23
N PRO A 218 32.51 -40.00 -41.62
CA PRO A 218 33.77 -40.60 -42.10
C PRO A 218 33.56 -41.54 -43.31
N PRO A 219 34.64 -41.89 -44.04
CA PRO A 219 34.58 -42.25 -45.45
C PRO A 219 34.24 -43.73 -45.68
N GLY A 220 33.46 -43.99 -46.74
CA GLY A 220 33.32 -45.32 -47.33
C GLY A 220 34.49 -45.63 -48.26
N SER A 221 35.13 -46.78 -48.05
CA SER A 221 36.16 -47.36 -48.90
C SER A 221 35.55 -48.35 -49.90
N CYS A 222 35.90 -48.20 -51.18
CA CYS A 222 35.95 -49.28 -52.17
C CYS A 222 37.40 -49.71 -52.33
#